data_AF-A0A3B0RRG3-F1
#
_entry.id   AF-A0A3B0RRG3-F1
#
_cell.length_a   1.000
_cell.length_b   1.000
_cell.length_c   1.000
_cell.angle_alpha   90.00
_cell.angle_beta   90.00
_cell.angle_gamma   90.00
#
_symmetry.space_group_name_H-M   'P 1'
#
loop_
_entity.id
_entity.type
_entity.pdbx_description
1 polymer ?
#
loop_
_entity_poly.entity_id
_entity_poly.type
_entity_poly.pdbx_seq_one_letter_code
_entity_poly.pdbx_strand_id
1 'polypeptide(L)'
;MGRKIVGAKKVAISLHKSLVDVEKDWFLLQQSGLCTLYQTFEWCKAWQDTAGNARRIEPLIIRGNLSSGEPVFILPFAVVTTMGARALKWYGAAEITYGMGIFDREYLTRNPNFLEALWPEIVDMLGNVDSIQLDNQPGKWDGFDNPLKFLFTSRGANQS
;
A
#
# COMPACT_ATOMS: atom_id res chain seq x y z
N MET A 1 -1.86 17.54 -4.51
CA MET A 1 -2.24 16.20 -5.02
C MET A 1 -1.56 16.02 -6.38
N GLY A 2 -0.57 15.14 -6.50
CA GLY A 2 0.13 14.86 -7.76
C GLY A 2 -0.46 13.63 -8.45
N ARG A 3 -0.71 13.69 -9.76
CA ARG A 3 -1.26 12.58 -10.55
C ARG A 3 -0.33 12.28 -11.72
N LYS A 4 0.10 11.03 -11.88
CA LYS A 4 0.94 10.54 -13.00
C LYS A 4 0.31 9.27 -13.61
N ILE A 5 0.58 8.96 -14.88
CA ILE A 5 -0.12 7.93 -15.68
C ILE A 5 0.88 7.08 -16.50
N VAL A 6 0.87 5.74 -16.35
CA VAL A 6 1.63 4.79 -17.20
C VAL A 6 0.84 3.51 -17.52
N GLY A 7 1.04 2.90 -18.70
CA GLY A 7 0.31 1.72 -19.24
C GLY A 7 1.09 0.40 -19.10
N ALA A 8 0.46 -0.80 -19.12
CA ALA A 8 -0.18 -1.41 -20.32
C ALA A 8 -1.71 -1.60 -20.26
N LYS A 9 -2.36 -1.21 -19.16
CA LYS A 9 -3.70 -0.61 -19.13
C LYS A 9 -3.54 0.56 -18.18
N LYS A 10 -3.67 1.81 -18.66
CA LYS A 10 -3.22 3.01 -17.94
C LYS A 10 -3.73 3.03 -16.49
N VAL A 11 -2.85 2.72 -15.55
CA VAL A 11 -3.10 2.93 -14.13
C VAL A 11 -2.61 4.33 -13.82
N ALA A 12 -3.52 5.20 -13.41
CA ALA A 12 -3.17 6.49 -12.84
C ALA A 12 -2.88 6.28 -11.35
N ILE A 13 -1.76 6.80 -10.88
CA ILE A 13 -1.38 6.78 -9.47
C ILE A 13 -1.55 8.16 -8.84
N SER A 14 -1.96 8.16 -7.57
CA SER A 14 -2.19 9.35 -6.75
C SER A 14 -1.70 9.12 -5.32
N LEU A 15 -1.17 10.16 -4.69
CA LEU A 15 -0.73 10.16 -3.29
C LEU A 15 -1.68 11.00 -2.44
N HIS A 16 -2.10 10.41 -1.34
CA HIS A 16 -3.02 10.99 -0.36
C HIS A 16 -2.38 11.01 1.02
N LYS A 17 -2.69 12.04 1.82
CA LYS A 17 -2.15 12.19 3.19
C LYS A 17 -3.19 11.93 4.27
N SER A 18 -4.36 11.47 3.87
CA SER A 18 -5.46 11.07 4.73
C SER A 18 -6.08 9.79 4.17
N LEU A 19 -6.50 8.89 5.05
CA LEU A 19 -7.20 7.66 4.66
C LEU A 19 -8.57 7.99 4.09
N VAL A 20 -9.23 9.02 4.65
CA VAL A 20 -10.59 9.43 4.27
C VAL A 20 -10.66 9.85 2.80
N ASP A 21 -9.56 10.37 2.23
CA ASP A 21 -9.49 10.79 0.83
C ASP A 21 -9.74 9.63 -0.16
N VAL A 22 -9.49 8.39 0.27
CA VAL A 22 -9.60 7.17 -0.54
C VAL A 22 -10.58 6.15 0.05
N GLU A 23 -11.38 6.52 1.06
CA GLU A 23 -12.29 5.62 1.78
C GLU A 23 -13.19 4.81 0.85
N LYS A 24 -13.84 5.46 -0.12
CA LYS A 24 -14.74 4.79 -1.07
C LYS A 24 -14.03 3.74 -1.90
N ASP A 25 -12.85 4.07 -2.42
CA ASP A 25 -12.05 3.14 -3.23
C ASP A 25 -11.52 1.98 -2.39
N TRP A 26 -11.19 2.26 -1.13
CA TRP A 26 -10.71 1.29 -0.17
C TRP A 26 -11.80 0.26 0.15
N PHE A 27 -13.03 0.70 0.41
CA PHE A 27 -14.16 -0.20 0.61
C PHE A 27 -14.47 -1.06 -0.62
N LEU A 28 -14.38 -0.48 -1.84
CA LEU A 28 -14.56 -1.25 -3.08
C LEU A 28 -13.50 -2.36 -3.19
N LEU A 29 -12.23 -2.02 -2.97
CA LEU A 29 -11.14 -2.98 -3.02
C LEU A 29 -11.19 -4.03 -1.89
N GLN A 30 -11.72 -3.69 -0.71
CA GLN A 30 -11.92 -4.65 0.38
C GLN A 30 -12.91 -5.77 0.03
N GLN A 31 -13.94 -5.46 -0.75
CA GLN A 31 -15.00 -6.42 -1.07
C GLN A 31 -14.52 -7.50 -2.07
N SER A 32 -13.73 -7.11 -3.06
CA SER A 32 -13.30 -8.00 -4.16
C SER A 32 -11.82 -8.37 -4.09
N GLY A 33 -11.00 -7.61 -3.36
CA GLY A 33 -9.55 -7.65 -3.44
C GLY A 33 -8.85 -8.54 -2.43
N LEU A 34 -7.55 -8.68 -2.62
CA LEU A 34 -6.64 -9.30 -1.67
C LEU A 34 -6.43 -8.37 -0.49
N CYS A 35 -7.07 -8.68 0.64
CA CYS A 35 -7.03 -7.89 1.85
C CYS A 35 -6.95 -8.82 3.05
N THR A 36 -6.16 -8.47 4.06
CA THR A 36 -6.30 -9.06 5.41
C THR A 36 -7.02 -8.08 6.32
N LEU A 37 -7.35 -8.50 7.55
CA LEU A 37 -7.94 -7.62 8.55
C LEU A 37 -7.11 -6.33 8.75
N TYR A 38 -5.79 -6.44 8.72
CA TYR A 38 -4.86 -5.32 8.97
C TYR A 38 -4.85 -4.26 7.87
N GLN A 39 -5.40 -4.57 6.69
CA GLN A 39 -5.55 -3.60 5.61
C GLN A 39 -6.98 -3.10 5.48
N THR A 40 -7.91 -3.48 6.37
CA THR A 40 -9.25 -2.90 6.34
C THR A 40 -9.20 -1.43 6.73
N PHE A 41 -10.04 -0.61 6.09
CA PHE A 41 -10.16 0.81 6.31
C PHE A 41 -10.51 1.08 7.77
N GLU A 42 -11.42 0.29 8.33
CA GLU A 42 -11.84 0.38 9.72
C GLU A 42 -10.67 0.17 10.68
N TRP A 43 -9.85 -0.86 10.44
CA TRP A 43 -8.67 -1.12 11.25
C TRP A 43 -7.65 0.01 11.12
N CYS A 44 -7.30 0.42 9.89
CA CYS A 44 -6.32 1.48 9.66
C CYS A 44 -6.80 2.82 10.24
N LYS A 45 -8.09 3.15 10.10
CA LYS A 45 -8.69 4.38 10.63
C LYS A 45 -8.69 4.38 12.15
N ALA A 46 -9.13 3.29 12.78
CA ALA A 46 -9.12 3.17 14.24
C ALA A 46 -7.70 3.27 14.81
N TRP A 47 -6.72 2.64 14.14
CA TRP A 47 -5.32 2.74 14.52
C TRP A 47 -4.78 4.18 14.36
N GLN A 48 -5.11 4.87 13.27
CA GLN A 48 -4.68 6.26 13.08
C GLN A 48 -5.27 7.17 14.14
N ASP A 49 -6.57 7.04 14.42
CA ASP A 49 -7.26 7.86 15.40
C ASP A 49 -6.69 7.72 16.81
N THR A 50 -6.03 6.60 17.08
CA THR A 50 -5.43 6.25 18.37
C THR A 50 -3.90 6.32 18.32
N ALA A 51 -3.24 5.18 18.10
CA ALA A 51 -1.79 5.03 18.15
C ALA A 51 -1.07 5.91 17.12
N GLY A 52 -1.60 6.01 15.90
CA GLY A 52 -1.03 6.83 14.82
C GLY A 52 -0.92 8.30 15.22
N ASN A 53 -2.01 8.89 15.68
CA ASN A 53 -2.05 10.27 16.16
C ASN A 53 -1.15 10.48 17.39
N ALA A 54 -1.21 9.58 18.38
CA ALA A 54 -0.38 9.67 19.58
C ALA A 54 1.13 9.66 19.26
N ARG A 55 1.53 8.90 18.22
CA ARG A 55 2.91 8.78 17.75
C ARG A 55 3.25 9.74 16.60
N ARG A 56 2.33 10.64 16.23
CA ARG A 56 2.49 11.60 15.11
C ARG A 56 2.89 10.92 13.80
N ILE A 57 2.28 9.78 13.53
CA ILE A 57 2.47 9.02 12.29
C ILE A 57 1.73 9.73 11.18
N GLU A 58 2.43 10.00 10.07
CA GLU A 58 1.87 10.66 8.90
C GLU A 58 1.37 9.62 7.90
N PRO A 59 0.07 9.60 7.55
CA PRO A 59 -0.41 8.74 6.48
C PRO A 59 0.18 9.15 5.12
N LEU A 60 0.56 8.16 4.33
CA LEU A 60 0.97 8.32 2.95
C LEU A 60 0.37 7.18 2.14
N ILE A 61 -0.79 7.43 1.55
CA ILE A 61 -1.59 6.39 0.89
C ILE A 61 -1.42 6.54 -0.62
N ILE A 62 -0.94 5.49 -1.28
CA ILE A 62 -0.89 5.45 -2.74
C ILE A 62 -2.14 4.73 -3.23
N ARG A 63 -2.88 5.38 -4.12
CA ARG A 63 -4.03 4.80 -4.80
C ARG A 63 -3.75 4.71 -6.29
N GLY A 64 -3.98 3.53 -6.86
CA GLY A 64 -4.01 3.30 -8.31
C GLY A 64 -5.43 3.07 -8.82
N ASN A 65 -5.76 3.68 -9.95
CA ASN A 65 -7.04 3.46 -10.62
C ASN A 65 -6.89 3.42 -12.15
N LEU A 66 -7.79 2.69 -12.80
CA LEU A 66 -7.89 2.67 -14.26
C LEU A 66 -8.42 4.01 -14.79
N SER A 67 -8.23 4.24 -16.09
CA SER A 67 -8.84 5.39 -16.79
C SER A 67 -10.36 5.49 -16.65
N SER A 68 -11.06 4.36 -16.41
CA SER A 68 -12.49 4.30 -16.09
C SER A 68 -12.85 4.84 -14.70
N GLY A 69 -11.86 5.06 -13.83
CA GLY A 69 -12.05 5.47 -12.42
C GLY A 69 -12.04 4.32 -11.43
N GLU A 70 -12.11 3.08 -11.91
CA GLU A 70 -12.11 1.87 -11.08
C GLU A 70 -10.78 1.72 -10.32
N PRO A 71 -10.81 1.60 -8.97
CA PRO A 71 -9.60 1.41 -8.19
C PRO A 71 -9.04 -0.01 -8.41
N VAL A 72 -7.72 -0.13 -8.55
CA VAL A 72 -7.04 -1.42 -8.75
C VAL A 72 -6.09 -1.77 -7.63
N PHE A 73 -5.58 -0.78 -6.90
CA PHE A 73 -4.81 -1.02 -5.69
C PHE A 73 -4.79 0.17 -4.74
N ILE A 74 -4.53 -0.13 -3.47
CA ILE A 74 -4.13 0.82 -2.44
C ILE A 74 -2.89 0.29 -1.73
N LEU A 75 -1.87 1.13 -1.59
CA LEU A 75 -0.73 0.88 -0.70
C LEU A 75 -0.87 1.76 0.54
N PRO A 76 -1.25 1.18 1.69
CA PRO A 76 -1.35 1.93 2.92
C PRO A 76 0.04 2.08 3.53
N PHE A 77 0.71 3.19 3.24
CA PHE A 77 1.97 3.53 3.90
C PHE A 77 1.80 4.61 4.95
N ALA A 78 2.79 4.66 5.82
CA ALA A 78 2.95 5.68 6.83
C ALA A 78 4.40 6.18 6.85
N VAL A 79 4.61 7.45 7.15
CA VAL A 79 5.93 8.00 7.44
C VAL A 79 6.13 8.09 8.94
N VAL A 80 7.22 7.49 9.41
CA VAL A 80 7.68 7.56 10.79
C VAL A 80 8.92 8.44 10.84
N THR A 81 8.91 9.47 11.69
CA THR A 81 10.07 10.35 11.88
C THR A 81 10.76 10.00 13.20
N THR A 82 12.02 9.59 13.14
CA THR A 82 12.86 9.27 14.31
C THR A 82 14.13 10.09 14.24
N MET A 83 14.37 10.93 15.24
CA MET A 83 15.54 11.83 15.30
C MET A 83 15.76 12.65 14.01
N GLY A 84 14.67 13.04 13.34
CA GLY A 84 14.71 13.81 12.09
C GLY A 84 14.75 12.99 10.81
N ALA A 85 15.09 11.70 10.86
CA ALA A 85 15.05 10.82 9.70
C ALA A 85 13.62 10.29 9.43
N ARG A 86 13.20 10.29 8.17
CA ARG A 86 11.85 9.92 7.72
C ARG A 86 11.88 8.57 7.01
N ALA A 87 11.28 7.55 7.62
CA ALA A 87 11.15 6.23 7.05
C ALA A 87 9.72 5.95 6.59
N LEU A 88 9.54 5.52 5.34
CA LEU A 88 8.28 4.97 4.86
C LEU A 88 8.12 3.53 5.35
N LYS A 89 7.00 3.23 5.99
CA LYS A 89 6.64 1.91 6.50
C LYS A 89 5.25 1.51 6.06
N TRP A 90 4.91 0.24 6.22
CA TRP A 90 3.51 -0.16 6.20
C TRP A 90 2.72 0.56 7.28
N TYR A 91 1.46 0.86 6.97
CA TYR A 91 0.56 1.43 7.94
C TYR A 91 0.37 0.49 9.13
N GLY A 92 0.53 1.00 10.36
CA GLY A 92 0.47 0.15 11.55
C GLY A 92 1.60 -0.89 11.63
N ALA A 93 2.75 -0.67 10.98
CA ALA A 93 3.84 -1.65 10.90
C ALA A 93 4.27 -2.28 12.24
N ALA A 94 4.11 -1.58 13.38
CA ALA A 94 4.45 -2.11 14.69
C ALA A 94 3.41 -3.11 15.25
N GLU A 95 2.20 -3.14 14.69
CA GLU A 95 1.06 -3.90 15.17
C GLU A 95 0.55 -4.96 14.15
N ILE A 96 1.06 -4.94 12.91
CA ILE A 96 0.66 -5.90 11.87
C ILE A 96 1.63 -7.09 11.78
N THR A 97 1.07 -8.27 11.50
CA THR A 97 1.85 -9.48 11.22
C THR A 97 2.29 -9.56 9.76
N TYR A 98 1.52 -8.97 8.84
CA TYR A 98 1.79 -9.00 7.40
C TYR A 98 1.65 -7.61 6.78
N GLY A 99 2.75 -7.12 6.22
CA GLY A 99 2.78 -5.88 5.46
C GLY A 99 2.39 -6.11 4.00
N MET A 100 1.29 -5.52 3.56
CA MET A 100 0.84 -5.62 2.17
C MET A 100 -0.11 -4.48 1.80
N GLY A 101 -0.23 -4.26 0.49
CA GLY A 101 -1.30 -3.44 -0.08
C GLY A 101 -2.60 -4.23 -0.26
N ILE A 102 -3.59 -3.54 -0.81
CA ILE A 102 -4.88 -4.09 -1.22
C ILE A 102 -4.91 -4.05 -2.73
N PHE A 103 -5.28 -5.17 -3.34
CA PHE A 103 -5.21 -5.33 -4.80
C PHE A 103 -6.51 -5.94 -5.33
N ASP A 104 -7.03 -5.39 -6.42
CA ASP A 104 -8.12 -6.04 -7.13
C ASP A 104 -7.65 -7.38 -7.72
N ARG A 105 -8.39 -8.46 -7.44
CA ARG A 105 -8.00 -9.82 -7.83
C ARG A 105 -8.00 -10.02 -9.34
N GLU A 106 -9.00 -9.51 -10.05
CA GLU A 106 -9.11 -9.69 -11.50
C GLU A 106 -8.01 -8.90 -12.25
N TYR A 107 -7.73 -7.69 -11.79
CA TYR A 107 -6.64 -6.87 -12.31
C TYR A 107 -5.28 -7.52 -12.05
N LEU A 108 -5.04 -8.00 -10.82
CA LEU A 108 -3.79 -8.67 -10.47
C LEU A 108 -3.59 -9.96 -11.26
N THR A 109 -4.65 -10.76 -11.46
CA THR A 109 -4.62 -11.99 -12.27
C THR A 109 -4.13 -11.71 -13.69
N ARG A 110 -4.62 -10.63 -14.30
CA ARG A 110 -4.26 -10.25 -15.67
C ARG A 110 -2.91 -9.54 -15.78
N ASN A 111 -2.42 -8.95 -14.68
CA ASN A 111 -1.24 -8.09 -14.69
C ASN A 111 -0.36 -8.34 -13.44
N PRO A 112 0.16 -9.55 -13.20
CA PRO A 112 0.77 -9.91 -11.91
C PRO A 112 1.97 -9.05 -11.49
N ASN A 113 2.73 -8.50 -12.44
CA ASN A 113 3.94 -7.70 -12.17
C ASN A 113 3.71 -6.19 -12.39
N PHE A 114 2.45 -5.73 -12.47
CA PHE A 114 2.15 -4.33 -12.81
C PHE A 114 2.81 -3.33 -11.86
N LEU A 115 2.96 -3.71 -10.59
CA LEU A 115 3.46 -2.81 -9.56
C LEU A 115 4.97 -2.61 -9.65
N GLU A 116 5.71 -3.58 -10.18
CA GLU A 116 7.14 -3.45 -10.48
C GLU A 116 7.38 -2.32 -11.49
N ALA A 117 6.54 -2.23 -12.52
CA ALA A 117 6.62 -1.17 -13.52
C ALA A 117 6.23 0.21 -12.95
N LEU A 118 5.29 0.26 -12.01
CA LEU A 118 4.84 1.52 -11.38
C LEU A 118 5.75 1.99 -10.24
N TRP A 119 6.58 1.10 -9.68
CA TRP A 119 7.35 1.38 -8.47
C TRP A 119 8.26 2.60 -8.57
N PRO A 120 9.01 2.84 -9.66
CA PRO A 120 9.84 4.04 -9.77
C PRO A 120 9.03 5.34 -9.66
N GLU A 121 7.83 5.38 -10.24
CA GLU A 121 6.95 6.55 -10.15
C GLU A 121 6.34 6.71 -8.75
N ILE A 122 6.00 5.59 -8.10
CA ILE A 122 5.54 5.60 -6.71
C ILE A 122 6.62 6.22 -5.83
N VAL A 123 7.88 5.77 -5.95
CA VAL A 123 9.02 6.27 -5.17
C VAL A 123 9.23 7.76 -5.42
N ASP A 124 9.20 8.22 -6.67
CA ASP A 124 9.31 9.65 -7.02
C ASP A 124 8.19 10.49 -6.37
N MET A 125 6.97 9.95 -6.26
CA MET A 125 5.85 10.64 -5.62
C MET A 125 5.99 10.76 -4.10
N LEU A 126 6.74 9.88 -3.43
CA LEU A 126 6.90 9.92 -1.96
C LEU A 126 7.53 11.22 -1.46
N GLY A 127 8.36 11.86 -2.30
CA GLY A 127 9.06 13.10 -1.95
C GLY A 127 10.09 12.88 -0.84
N ASN A 128 9.99 13.65 0.25
CA ASN A 128 10.97 13.65 1.35
C ASN A 128 10.82 12.41 2.24
N VAL A 129 11.29 11.27 1.76
CA VAL A 129 11.46 10.02 2.49
C VAL A 129 12.92 9.61 2.37
N ASP A 130 13.60 9.41 3.50
CA ASP A 130 15.03 9.07 3.54
C ASP A 130 15.27 7.56 3.38
N SER A 131 14.28 6.73 3.73
CA SER A 131 14.37 5.27 3.58
C SER A 131 13.00 4.61 3.43
N ILE A 132 12.96 3.46 2.76
CA ILE A 132 11.77 2.62 2.60
C ILE A 132 12.01 1.32 3.39
N GLN A 133 11.19 1.07 4.41
CA GLN A 133 11.27 -0.06 5.33
C GLN A 133 9.95 -0.84 5.30
N LEU A 134 9.82 -1.73 4.30
CA LEU A 134 8.63 -2.55 4.11
C LEU A 134 8.89 -3.97 4.61
N ASP A 135 8.69 -4.17 5.91
CA ASP A 135 8.94 -5.44 6.58
C ASP A 135 7.72 -6.38 6.54
N ASN A 136 7.94 -7.64 6.94
CA ASN A 136 6.90 -8.65 7.15
C ASN A 136 6.00 -8.90 5.92
N GLN A 137 6.56 -8.80 4.72
CA GLN A 137 5.82 -9.05 3.48
C GLN A 137 5.75 -10.56 3.19
N PRO A 138 4.56 -11.15 3.03
CA PRO A 138 4.45 -12.53 2.58
C PRO A 138 4.87 -12.61 1.10
N GLY A 139 5.57 -13.67 0.68
CA GLY A 139 5.90 -13.88 -0.74
C GLY A 139 4.67 -14.22 -1.59
N LYS A 140 3.67 -14.87 -0.98
CA LYS A 140 2.37 -15.20 -1.57
C LYS A 140 1.25 -14.97 -0.57
N TRP A 141 0.08 -14.57 -1.04
CA TRP A 141 -1.14 -14.46 -0.24
C TRP A 141 -2.35 -14.91 -1.05
N ASP A 142 -3.17 -15.79 -0.48
CA ASP A 142 -4.42 -16.27 -1.09
C ASP A 142 -4.25 -16.78 -2.54
N GLY A 143 -3.14 -17.48 -2.81
CA GLY A 143 -2.79 -18.02 -4.12
C GLY A 143 -2.09 -17.05 -5.09
N PHE A 144 -1.98 -15.76 -4.74
CA PHE A 144 -1.30 -14.75 -5.54
C PHE A 144 0.12 -14.49 -5.06
N ASP A 145 1.02 -14.24 -5.99
CA ASP A 145 2.32 -13.65 -5.68
C ASP A 145 2.13 -12.23 -5.11
N ASN A 146 2.93 -11.87 -4.11
CA ASN A 146 2.92 -10.50 -3.61
C ASN A 146 3.40 -9.55 -4.72
N PRO A 147 2.61 -8.51 -5.09
CA PRO A 147 2.98 -7.59 -6.15
C PRO A 147 4.29 -6.83 -5.90
N LEU A 148 4.76 -6.76 -4.65
CA LEU A 148 6.03 -6.15 -4.24
C LEU A 148 7.16 -7.17 -4.04
N LYS A 149 6.99 -8.44 -4.42
CA LYS A 149 8.03 -9.48 -4.23
C LYS A 149 9.37 -9.14 -4.88
N PHE A 150 9.40 -8.29 -5.90
CA PHE A 150 10.64 -7.84 -6.54
C PHE A 150 11.52 -6.97 -5.61
N LEU A 151 10.97 -6.46 -4.50
CA LEU A 151 11.69 -5.67 -3.50
C LEU A 151 12.38 -6.51 -2.42
N PHE A 152 12.08 -7.80 -2.31
CA PHE A 152 12.59 -8.63 -1.22
C PHE A 152 12.78 -10.08 -1.64
N THR A 153 13.78 -10.74 -1.05
CA THR A 153 14.05 -12.16 -1.26
C THR A 153 13.54 -13.05 -0.11
N SER A 154 12.93 -12.43 0.91
CA SER A 154 12.53 -13.05 2.17
C SER A 154 11.40 -14.07 2.03
N ARG A 155 11.60 -15.26 2.62
CA ARG A 155 10.52 -16.19 3.01
C ARG A 155 9.95 -15.67 4.33
N GLY A 156 8.67 -15.31 4.38
CA GLY A 156 8.04 -14.89 5.64
C GLY A 156 8.14 -15.98 6.71
N ALA A 157 8.13 -15.59 7.99
CA ALA A 157 8.31 -16.51 9.13
C ALA A 157 7.27 -17.65 9.23
N ASN A 158 6.17 -17.58 8.48
CA ASN A 158 5.06 -18.54 8.49
C ASN A 158 4.95 -19.36 7.19
N GLN A 159 6.08 -19.79 6.61
CA GLN A 159 6.08 -20.87 5.61
C GLN A 159 6.55 -22.16 6.29
N SER A 160 5.61 -22.88 6.89
CA SER A 160 5.75 -24.31 7.22
C SER A 160 5.43 -25.17 6.01
#